data_AF-A0AAJ6YH73-F1
#
_entry.id   AF-A0AAJ6YH73-F1
#
_cell.length_a   1.000
_cell.length_b   1.000
_cell.length_c   1.000
_cell.angle_alpha   90.00
_cell.angle_beta   90.00
_cell.angle_gamma   90.00
#
_symmetry.space_group_name_H-M   'P 1'
#
loop_
_entity.id
_entity.type
_entity.pdbx_description
1 polymer ?
#
loop_
_entity_poly.entity_id
_entity_poly.type
_entity_poly.pdbx_seq_one_letter_code
_entity_poly.pdbx_strand_id
1 'polypeptide(L)' 'ADAMLPAQCNPGFLDEVPPRIRKVCAALSTINELGSAMENYIYDRVLNDGISLMDSGIKRKDVDHVFLRFGRRR' A
#
# COMPACT_ATOMS: atom_id res chain seq x y z
N ALA A 1 -10.22 3.57 -3.62
CA ALA A 1 -11.45 3.34 -4.40
C ALA A 1 -11.98 2.02 -3.92
N ASP A 2 -13.07 2.02 -3.14
CA ASP A 2 -13.71 0.77 -2.72
C ASP A 2 -13.98 -0.07 -3.96
N ALA A 3 -13.49 -1.31 -3.97
CA ALA A 3 -13.79 -2.26 -5.02
C ALA A 3 -15.29 -2.54 -4.98
N MET A 4 -16.05 -1.76 -5.74
CA MET A 4 -17.50 -1.82 -5.75
C MET A 4 -17.88 -3.15 -6.40
N LEU A 5 -18.36 -4.09 -5.58
CA LEU A 5 -18.81 -5.39 -6.04
C LEU A 5 -19.83 -5.20 -7.18
N PRO A 6 -19.89 -6.14 -8.15
CA PRO A 6 -20.88 -6.08 -9.21
C PRO A 6 -22.29 -5.89 -8.63
N ALA A 7 -23.15 -5.11 -9.29
CA ALA A 7 -24.52 -4.86 -8.82
C ALA A 7 -25.33 -6.14 -8.55
N GLN A 8 -24.97 -7.22 -9.23
CA GLN A 8 -25.56 -8.57 -9.10
C GLN A 8 -25.17 -9.28 -7.80
N CYS A 9 -24.19 -8.75 -7.08
CA CYS A 9 -23.73 -9.27 -5.79
C CYS A 9 -24.28 -8.46 -4.59
N ASN A 10 -25.22 -7.54 -4.85
CA ASN A 10 -25.88 -6.77 -3.80
C ASN A 10 -26.81 -7.70 -2.98
N PRO A 11 -26.76 -7.70 -1.62
CA PRO A 11 -27.46 -8.69 -0.81
C PRO A 11 -28.96 -8.79 -1.08
N GLY A 12 -29.60 -7.67 -1.43
CA GLY A 12 -31.03 -7.62 -1.75
C GLY A 12 -31.44 -8.35 -3.03
N PHE A 13 -30.50 -8.65 -3.92
CA PHE A 13 -30.77 -9.34 -5.19
C PHE A 13 -30.17 -10.76 -5.25
N LEU A 14 -29.35 -11.18 -4.28
CA LEU A 14 -28.60 -12.45 -4.31
C LEU A 14 -29.47 -13.71 -4.48
N ASP A 15 -30.70 -13.66 -4.00
CA ASP A 15 -31.64 -14.78 -4.11
C ASP A 15 -32.33 -14.86 -5.48
N GLU A 16 -32.45 -13.74 -6.20
CA GLU A 16 -33.02 -13.68 -7.55
C GLU A 16 -32.02 -14.05 -8.65
N VAL A 17 -30.71 -14.00 -8.33
CA VAL A 17 -29.66 -14.29 -9.31
C VAL A 17 -29.45 -15.80 -9.47
N PRO A 18 -29.18 -16.28 -10.71
CA PRO A 18 -28.84 -17.67 -10.97
C PRO A 18 -27.78 -18.25 -10.01
N PRO A 19 -27.87 -19.56 -9.66
CA PRO A 19 -26.99 -20.18 -8.68
C PRO A 19 -25.51 -20.12 -9.05
N ARG A 20 -25.18 -20.08 -10.35
CA ARG A 20 -23.81 -19.88 -10.83
C ARG A 20 -23.27 -18.50 -10.47
N ILE A 21 -24.09 -17.46 -10.57
CA ILE A 21 -23.69 -16.08 -10.26
C ILE A 21 -23.57 -15.90 -8.75
N ARG A 22 -24.43 -16.54 -7.95
CA ARG A 22 -24.32 -16.54 -6.49
C ARG A 22 -22.96 -17.07 -6.01
N LYS A 23 -22.46 -18.15 -6.63
CA LYS A 23 -21.11 -18.68 -6.36
C LYS A 23 -20.00 -17.70 -6.74
N VAL A 24 -20.15 -16.99 -7.86
CA VAL A 24 -19.20 -15.95 -8.28
C VAL A 24 -19.19 -14.80 -7.28
N CYS A 25 -20.37 -14.32 -6.84
CA CYS A 25 -20.47 -13.26 -5.83
C CYS A 25 -19.84 -13.66 -4.49
N ALA A 26 -20.03 -14.91 -4.05
CA ALA A 26 -19.36 -15.43 -2.86
C ALA A 26 -17.83 -15.39 -3.01
N ALA A 27 -17.30 -15.83 -4.16
CA ALA A 27 -15.86 -15.79 -4.42
C ALA A 27 -15.31 -14.36 -4.52
N LEU A 28 -16.07 -13.42 -5.12
CA LEU A 28 -15.66 -12.02 -5.18
C LEU A 28 -15.66 -11.37 -3.79
N SER A 29 -16.61 -11.73 -2.93
CA SER A 29 -16.65 -11.26 -1.54
C SER A 29 -15.41 -11.69 -0.77
N THR A 30 -14.98 -12.95 -0.89
CA THR A 30 -13.79 -13.45 -0.20
C THR A 30 -12.51 -12.81 -0.73
N ILE A 31 -12.42 -12.56 -2.05
CA ILE A 31 -11.29 -11.84 -2.64
C ILE A 31 -11.22 -10.40 -2.10
N ASN A 32 -12.36 -9.73 -1.97
CA ASN A 32 -12.40 -8.36 -1.46
C ASN A 32 -11.97 -8.28 0.02
N GLU A 33 -12.41 -9.24 0.84
CA GLU A 33 -12.00 -9.37 2.24
C GLU A 33 -10.49 -9.62 2.36
N LEU A 34 -9.93 -10.51 1.52
CA LEU A 34 -8.49 -10.73 1.46
C LEU A 34 -7.74 -9.46 1.02
N GLY A 35 -8.27 -8.74 0.04
CA GLY A 35 -7.69 -7.50 -0.47
C GLY A 35 -7.57 -6.44 0.62
N SER A 36 -8.63 -6.22 1.40
CA SER A 36 -8.60 -5.24 2.50
C SER A 36 -7.65 -5.66 3.62
N ALA A 37 -7.58 -6.95 3.96
CA ALA A 37 -6.61 -7.47 4.92
C ALA A 37 -5.16 -7.25 4.45
N MET A 38 -4.90 -7.44 3.16
CA MET A 38 -3.58 -7.23 2.56
C MET A 38 -3.22 -5.74 2.49
N GLU A 39 -4.16 -4.86 2.14
CA GLU A 39 -3.95 -3.41 2.17
C GLU A 39 -3.59 -2.93 3.59
N ASN A 40 -4.30 -3.42 4.61
CA ASN A 40 -3.97 -3.13 6.01
C ASN A 40 -2.57 -3.61 6.39
N TYR A 41 -2.19 -4.81 5.96
CA TYR A 41 -0.84 -5.34 6.19
C TYR A 41 0.23 -4.48 5.52
N ILE A 42 0.02 -4.09 4.26
CA ILE A 42 0.96 -3.23 3.52
C ILE A 42 1.05 -1.86 4.20
N TYR A 43 -0.07 -1.27 4.59
CA TYR A 43 -0.09 0.01 5.29
C TYR A 43 0.70 -0.05 6.59
N ASP A 44 0.44 -1.06 7.43
CA ASP A 44 1.16 -1.25 8.69
C ASP A 44 2.67 -1.48 8.46
N ARG A 45 3.04 -2.33 7.50
CA ARG A 45 4.45 -2.58 7.18
C ARG A 45 5.13 -1.34 6.60
N VAL A 46 4.56 -0.69 5.60
CA VAL A 46 5.20 0.45 4.92
C VAL A 46 5.27 1.66 5.84
N LEU A 47 4.29 1.90 6.69
CA LEU A 47 4.34 2.98 7.68
C LEU A 47 5.43 2.70 8.72
N ASN A 48 5.46 1.50 9.32
CA ASN A 48 6.44 1.18 10.35
C ASN A 48 7.87 1.07 9.80
N ASP A 49 8.08 0.43 8.65
CA ASP A 49 9.40 0.27 8.02
C ASP A 49 9.87 1.56 7.33
N GLY A 50 8.95 2.34 6.76
CA GLY A 50 9.24 3.65 6.18
C GLY A 50 9.69 4.68 7.21
N ILE A 51 9.17 4.63 8.44
CA ILE A 51 9.66 5.42 9.57
C ILE A 51 11.08 4.99 9.97
N SER A 52 11.36 3.68 10.00
CA SER A 52 12.70 3.16 10.31
C SER A 52 13.76 3.50 9.25
N LEU A 53 13.37 3.55 7.97
CA LEU A 53 14.26 3.94 6.86
C LEU A 53 14.57 5.45 6.88
N MET A 54 13.63 6.30 7.28
CA MET A 54 13.86 7.75 7.42
C MET A 54 14.67 8.11 8.69
N ASP A 55 14.57 7.30 9.75
CA ASP A 55 15.38 7.42 10.97
C ASP A 55 16.76 6.76 10.84
N SER A 56 17.06 6.15 9.68
CA SER A 56 18.45 5.85 9.32
C SER A 56 19.19 7.15 9.00
N GLY A 57 19.47 7.91 10.06
CA GLY A 57 20.38 9.05 10.14
C GLY A 57 21.82 8.66 9.84
N ILE A 58 22.02 7.88 8.78
CA ILE A 58 23.29 7.58 8.15
C ILE A 58 23.71 8.88 7.45
N LYS A 59 24.24 9.82 8.25
CA LYS A 59 25.22 10.78 7.73
C LYS A 59 26.28 9.91 7.08
N ARG A 60 26.31 9.87 5.75
CA ARG A 60 27.40 9.22 5.00
C ARG A 60 28.69 9.84 5.50
N LYS A 61 29.38 9.11 6.38
CA LYS A 61 30.62 9.54 7.02
C LYS A 61 31.79 9.52 6.03
N ASP A 62 31.54 8.93 4.87
CA ASP A 62 32.49 8.69 3.78
C ASP A 62 32.41 9.75 2.67
N VAL A 63 31.81 10.92 2.94
CA VAL A 63 31.96 12.08 2.07
C VAL A 63 33.14 12.87 2.58
N ASP A 64 34.31 12.67 1.97
CA ASP A 64 35.47 13.51 2.21
C ASP A 64 35.12 14.95 1.82
N HIS A 65 34.76 15.76 2.82
CA HIS A 65 34.46 17.17 2.63
C HIS A 65 35.77 17.93 2.37
N VAL A 66 36.13 18.10 1.10
CA VAL A 66 37.26 18.95 0.69
C VAL A 66 36.74 20.36 0.41
N PHE A 67 37.16 21.34 1.19
CA PHE A 67 36.81 22.75 0.98
C PHE A 67 37.93 23.47 0.23
N LEU A 68 37.61 24.09 -0.91
CA LEU A 68 38.52 24.99 -1.62
C LEU A 68 38.55 26.34 -0.89
N ARG A 69 39.69 26.67 -0.29
CA ARG A 69 39.93 28.01 0.25
C ARG A 69 40.62 28.87 -0.80
N PHE A 70 39.89 29.81 -1.38
CA PHE A 70 40.50 30.83 -2.23
C PHE A 70 41.18 31.90 -1.37
N GLY A 71 42.50 32.02 -1.50
CA GLY A 71 43.30 33.09 -0.90
C GLY A 71 43.08 34.42 -1.62
N ARG A 72 43.09 35.53 -0.87
CA ARG A 72 42.92 36.90 -1.40
C ARG A 72 44.06 37.22 -2.37
N ARG A 73 43.74 37.48 -3.64
CA ARG A 73 44.70 38.03 -4.60
C ARG A 73 44.88 39.53 -4.33
N ARG A 74 46.15 39.97 -4.28
CA ARG A 74 46.54 41.38 -4.13
C ARG A 74 46.23 42.15 -5.40
#